data_AF-A0A958DSD5-F1
#
_entry.id   AF-A0A958DSD5-F1
#
_cell.length_a   1.000
_cell.length_b   1.000
_cell.length_c   1.000
_cell.angle_alpha   90.00
_cell.angle_beta   90.00
_cell.angle_gamma   90.00
#
_symmetry.space_group_name_H-M   'P 1'
#
loop_
_entity.id
_entity.type
_entity.pdbx_description
1 polymer ?
#
loop_
_entity_poly.entity_id
_entity_poly.type
_entity_poly.pdbx_seq_one_letter_code
_entity_poly.pdbx_strand_id
1 'polypeptide(L)'
;KGGTIRRVTRYMNEKHYRVVALGRPTEEQKTQWFFQRYVAEFPHGGEIVLFDRSWYNRAMVEPVFGFCTDEEYENFMHGVIGFEKDLVRQGTILIKLYFSVTKDEQKRRFERRKNDKLRQWKLSEVDLQAQDRWDDFTEMKYRMLKRTSTVECPWTIIRSDNKHKARLNAMKVILNVVNYERLDNKLNFVPDAKVVISGARELELMESQRLRSGKFTG
;
A
#
# COMPACT_ATOMS: atom_id res chain seq x y z
N LYS A 1 6.06 -2.82 -4.09
CA LYS A 1 6.01 -3.28 -2.69
C LYS A 1 7.31 -3.97 -2.28
N GLY A 2 7.43 -5.30 -2.17
CA GLY A 2 8.68 -5.95 -1.71
C GLY A 2 9.99 -5.53 -2.38
N GLY A 3 9.99 -5.28 -3.70
CA GLY A 3 11.19 -4.76 -4.40
C GLY A 3 11.56 -3.31 -4.07
N THR A 4 10.68 -2.54 -3.46
CA THR A 4 10.92 -1.20 -2.93
C THR A 4 11.40 -1.29 -1.49
N ILE A 5 10.73 -2.09 -0.66
CA ILE A 5 11.15 -2.37 0.73
C ILE A 5 12.61 -2.82 0.76
N ARG A 6 12.98 -3.83 -0.04
CA ARG A 6 14.37 -4.32 -0.14
C ARG A 6 15.39 -3.24 -0.53
N ARG A 7 14.96 -2.19 -1.23
CA ARG A 7 15.85 -1.10 -1.65
C ARG A 7 15.95 -0.02 -0.59
N VAL A 8 14.86 0.30 0.11
CA VAL A 8 14.85 1.20 1.27
C VAL A 8 15.74 0.64 2.37
N THR A 9 15.59 -0.64 2.69
CA THR A 9 16.29 -1.27 3.81
C THR A 9 17.71 -1.75 3.52
N ARG A 10 18.17 -1.67 2.26
CA ARG A 10 19.43 -2.29 1.80
C ARG A 10 20.66 -1.87 2.61
N TYR A 11 20.68 -0.63 3.06
CA TYR A 11 21.81 -0.03 3.78
C TYR A 11 21.41 0.50 5.16
N MET A 12 20.26 0.06 5.68
CA MET A 12 19.81 0.41 7.02
C MET A 12 20.40 -0.56 8.05
N ASN A 13 20.59 -0.08 9.28
CA ASN A 13 20.96 -0.94 10.39
C ASN A 13 19.78 -1.85 10.76
N GLU A 14 19.97 -3.16 10.63
CA GLU A 14 18.95 -4.20 10.90
C GLU A 14 18.40 -4.20 12.33
N LYS A 15 19.10 -3.57 13.29
CA LYS A 15 18.61 -3.41 14.67
C LYS A 15 17.52 -2.34 14.82
N HIS A 16 17.32 -1.49 13.80
CA HIS A 16 16.41 -0.34 13.87
C HIS A 16 15.29 -0.38 12.83
N TYR A 17 15.17 -1.48 12.09
CA TYR A 17 14.02 -1.68 11.21
C TYR A 17 13.58 -3.13 11.18
N ARG A 18 12.30 -3.32 10.88
CA ARG A 18 11.73 -4.64 10.64
C ARG A 18 10.80 -4.64 9.45
N VAL A 19 10.74 -5.76 8.74
CA VAL A 19 9.81 -5.95 7.62
C VAL A 19 8.76 -6.96 8.05
N VAL A 20 7.50 -6.53 8.01
CA VAL A 20 6.36 -7.33 8.43
C VAL A 20 5.61 -7.76 7.18
N ALA A 21 5.53 -9.07 6.95
CA ALA A 21 4.82 -9.68 5.83
C ALA A 21 3.91 -10.80 6.35
N LEU A 22 2.81 -10.40 6.98
CA LEU A 22 1.83 -11.33 7.56
C LEU A 22 1.11 -12.13 6.46
N GLY A 23 1.04 -13.45 6.64
CA GLY A 23 0.25 -14.35 5.80
C GLY A 23 -1.25 -14.32 6.13
N ARG A 24 -1.99 -15.28 5.55
CA ARG A 24 -3.41 -15.52 5.89
C ARG A 24 -3.56 -15.69 7.41
N PRO A 25 -4.60 -15.12 8.04
CA PRO A 25 -4.84 -15.33 9.46
C PRO A 25 -5.09 -16.81 9.76
N THR A 26 -4.58 -17.29 10.90
CA THR A 26 -4.92 -18.61 11.45
C THR A 26 -6.38 -18.64 11.90
N GLU A 27 -6.95 -19.83 12.15
CA GLU A 27 -8.33 -19.92 12.66
C GLU A 27 -8.53 -19.17 13.98
N GLU A 28 -7.53 -19.20 14.86
CA GLU A 28 -7.54 -18.41 16.09
C GLU A 28 -7.47 -16.89 15.80
N GLN A 29 -6.62 -16.45 14.87
CA GLN A 29 -6.53 -15.03 14.52
C GLN A 29 -7.81 -14.49 13.87
N LYS A 30 -8.65 -15.35 13.28
CA LYS A 30 -9.96 -14.94 12.75
C LYS A 30 -10.99 -14.69 13.85
N THR A 31 -10.83 -15.30 15.03
CA THR A 31 -11.73 -15.07 16.17
C THR A 31 -11.29 -13.88 17.04
N GLN A 32 -10.09 -13.35 16.79
CA GLN A 32 -9.54 -12.18 17.46
C GLN A 32 -10.06 -10.88 16.86
N TRP A 33 -9.82 -9.77 17.57
CA TRP A 33 -10.00 -8.45 17.00
C TRP A 33 -9.09 -8.28 15.78
N PHE A 34 -9.64 -7.86 14.64
CA PHE A 34 -8.94 -7.81 13.35
C PHE A 34 -7.57 -7.10 13.40
N PHE A 35 -7.48 -5.99 14.14
CA PHE A 35 -6.23 -5.21 14.25
C PHE A 35 -5.20 -5.83 15.20
N GLN A 36 -5.59 -6.76 16.08
CA GLN A 36 -4.74 -7.31 17.15
C GLN A 36 -3.41 -7.86 16.60
N ARG A 37 -3.47 -8.66 15.54
CA ARG A 37 -2.26 -9.23 14.90
C ARG A 37 -1.35 -8.19 14.27
N TYR A 38 -1.87 -7.01 13.90
CA TYR A 38 -1.08 -5.93 13.33
C TYR A 38 -0.46 -5.07 14.43
N VAL A 39 -1.22 -4.80 15.50
CA VAL A 39 -0.75 -4.06 16.68
C VAL A 39 0.44 -4.75 17.34
N ALA A 40 0.45 -6.09 17.37
CA ALA A 40 1.58 -6.88 17.87
C ALA A 40 2.90 -6.62 17.12
N GLU A 41 2.84 -6.04 15.92
CA GLU A 41 3.99 -5.78 15.06
C GLU A 41 4.40 -4.29 15.03
N PHE A 42 3.78 -3.44 15.86
CA PHE A 42 4.02 -1.99 15.84
C PHE A 42 5.39 -1.60 16.39
N PRO A 43 5.97 -0.50 15.86
CA PRO A 43 7.29 -0.06 16.27
C PRO A 43 7.29 0.40 17.73
N HIS A 44 8.39 0.13 18.43
CA HIS A 44 8.73 0.91 19.60
C HIS A 44 9.49 2.20 19.20
N GLY A 45 9.76 3.08 20.17
CA GLY A 45 10.53 4.29 19.93
C GLY A 45 11.88 4.00 19.27
N GLY A 46 12.17 4.68 18.15
CA GLY A 46 13.40 4.51 17.38
C GLY A 46 13.40 3.34 16.37
N GLU A 47 12.29 2.61 16.22
CA GLU A 47 12.15 1.53 15.25
C GLU A 47 11.37 1.98 14.00
N ILE A 48 11.75 1.47 12.83
CA ILE A 48 11.02 1.63 11.58
C ILE A 48 10.42 0.28 11.16
N VAL A 49 9.10 0.18 11.13
CA VAL A 49 8.41 -1.04 10.67
C VAL A 49 7.84 -0.84 9.27
N LEU A 50 8.24 -1.69 8.32
CA LEU A 50 7.74 -1.69 6.94
C LEU A 50 6.80 -2.87 6.71
N PHE A 51 5.52 -2.57 6.52
CA PHE A 51 4.48 -3.54 6.19
C PHE A 51 4.45 -3.87 4.68
N ASP A 52 4.80 -5.10 4.28
CA ASP A 52 4.52 -5.62 2.93
C ASP A 52 3.10 -6.20 2.89
N ARG A 53 2.14 -5.32 2.57
CA ARG A 53 0.70 -5.45 2.90
C ARG A 53 0.44 -5.18 4.39
N SER A 54 -0.78 -4.77 4.70
CA SER A 54 -1.18 -4.33 6.04
C SER A 54 -2.64 -4.70 6.31
N TRP A 55 -3.25 -4.09 7.32
CA TRP A 55 -4.69 -4.18 7.62
C TRP A 55 -5.58 -3.80 6.43
N TYR A 56 -5.07 -3.04 5.46
CA TYR A 56 -5.78 -2.72 4.22
C TYR A 56 -6.02 -3.91 3.27
N ASN A 57 -5.55 -5.12 3.60
CA ASN A 57 -6.02 -6.33 2.91
C ASN A 57 -7.56 -6.43 2.96
N ARG A 58 -8.18 -6.07 4.10
CA ARG A 58 -9.63 -6.04 4.29
C ARG A 58 -10.33 -4.97 3.46
N ALA A 59 -9.63 -3.90 3.07
CA ALA A 59 -10.17 -2.88 2.19
C ALA A 59 -10.11 -3.24 0.69
N MET A 60 -9.31 -4.26 0.34
CA MET A 60 -8.90 -4.51 -1.04
C MET A 60 -9.08 -5.96 -1.47
N VAL A 61 -8.25 -6.87 -0.97
CA VAL A 61 -8.18 -8.25 -1.47
C VAL A 61 -9.28 -9.11 -0.88
N GLU A 62 -9.57 -8.95 0.41
CA GLU A 62 -10.56 -9.78 1.11
C GLU A 62 -11.97 -9.67 0.52
N PRO A 63 -12.55 -8.47 0.28
CA PRO A 63 -13.91 -8.38 -0.27
C PRO A 63 -14.00 -8.89 -1.72
N VAL A 64 -12.97 -8.65 -2.55
CA VAL A 64 -12.97 -9.09 -3.96
C VAL A 64 -12.98 -10.63 -4.10
N PHE A 65 -12.37 -11.33 -3.15
CA PHE A 65 -12.28 -12.78 -3.14
C PHE A 65 -13.17 -13.47 -2.10
N GLY A 66 -14.00 -12.72 -1.38
CA GLY A 66 -14.90 -13.27 -0.34
C GLY A 66 -14.16 -13.84 0.87
N PHE A 67 -12.99 -13.30 1.24
CA PHE A 67 -12.25 -13.70 2.44
C PHE A 67 -12.70 -12.99 3.71
N CYS A 68 -13.60 -12.01 3.59
CA CYS A 68 -14.32 -11.40 4.68
C CYS A 68 -15.80 -11.27 4.31
N THR A 69 -16.68 -11.16 5.30
CA THR A 69 -18.09 -10.80 5.09
C THR A 69 -18.25 -9.31 4.78
N ASP A 70 -19.39 -8.91 4.23
CA ASP A 70 -19.72 -7.49 4.02
C ASP A 70 -19.75 -6.71 5.35
N GLU A 71 -20.23 -7.35 6.42
CA GLU A 71 -20.22 -6.78 7.76
C GLU A 71 -18.79 -6.55 8.27
N GLU A 72 -17.89 -7.54 8.11
CA GLU A 72 -16.48 -7.38 8.47
C GLU A 72 -15.79 -6.26 7.68
N TYR A 73 -16.11 -6.14 6.39
CA TYR A 73 -15.61 -5.06 5.54
C TYR A 73 -16.07 -3.68 6.05
N GLU A 74 -17.37 -3.49 6.25
CA GLU A 74 -17.90 -2.20 6.70
C GLU A 74 -17.42 -1.86 8.12
N ASN A 75 -17.35 -2.83 9.02
CA ASN A 75 -16.77 -2.64 10.36
C ASN A 75 -15.30 -2.18 10.29
N PHE A 76 -14.49 -2.78 9.42
CA PHE A 76 -13.13 -2.33 9.17
C PHE A 76 -13.10 -0.89 8.63
N MET A 77 -13.93 -0.59 7.63
CA MET A 77 -13.96 0.73 6.99
C MET A 77 -14.41 1.84 7.95
N HIS A 78 -15.31 1.53 8.91
CA HIS A 78 -15.70 2.45 9.97
C HIS A 78 -14.59 2.66 11.02
N GLY A 79 -13.89 1.58 11.42
CA GLY A 79 -12.91 1.64 12.50
C GLY A 79 -11.52 2.16 12.09
N VAL A 80 -11.09 1.93 10.85
CA VAL A 80 -9.69 2.13 10.44
C VAL A 80 -9.19 3.56 10.61
N ILE A 81 -10.04 4.57 10.39
CA ILE A 81 -9.66 5.97 10.54
C ILE A 81 -9.38 6.30 12.00
N GLY A 82 -10.23 5.85 12.92
CA GLY A 82 -10.04 6.03 14.36
C GLY A 82 -8.77 5.34 14.83
N PHE A 83 -8.56 4.09 14.39
CA PHE A 83 -7.35 3.32 14.67
C PHE A 83 -6.07 4.06 14.24
N GLU A 84 -6.03 4.57 13.00
CA GLU A 84 -4.85 5.29 12.50
C GLU A 84 -4.64 6.64 13.19
N LYS A 85 -5.73 7.35 13.49
CA LYS A 85 -5.70 8.64 14.16
C LYS A 85 -5.11 8.53 15.56
N ASP A 86 -5.48 7.49 16.30
CA ASP A 86 -4.94 7.24 17.63
C ASP A 86 -3.43 6.99 17.60
N LEU A 87 -2.92 6.28 16.58
CA LEU A 87 -1.48 6.05 16.40
C LEU A 87 -0.72 7.35 16.13
N VAL A 88 -1.22 8.16 15.19
CA VAL A 88 -0.57 9.43 14.85
C VAL A 88 -0.62 10.40 16.02
N ARG A 89 -1.72 10.45 16.78
CA ARG A 89 -1.84 11.27 17.99
C ARG A 89 -0.80 10.89 19.05
N GLN A 90 -0.40 9.62 19.12
CA GLN A 90 0.64 9.14 20.03
C GLN A 90 2.07 9.30 19.48
N GLY A 91 2.25 10.02 18.37
CA GLY A 91 3.56 10.32 17.79
C GLY A 91 4.09 9.27 16.80
N THR A 92 3.29 8.28 16.43
CA THR A 92 3.68 7.33 15.38
C THR A 92 3.59 8.00 14.02
N ILE A 93 4.70 8.03 13.27
CA ILE A 93 4.70 8.51 11.88
C ILE A 93 4.14 7.41 10.97
N LEU A 94 2.89 7.55 10.54
CA LEU A 94 2.23 6.58 9.64
C LEU A 94 2.30 7.04 8.18
N ILE A 95 2.99 6.27 7.34
CA ILE A 95 3.12 6.56 5.89
C ILE A 95 2.38 5.50 5.08
N LYS A 96 1.31 5.88 4.39
CA LYS A 96 0.51 4.98 3.53
C LYS A 96 0.88 5.13 2.06
N LEU A 97 1.48 4.10 1.47
CA LEU A 97 1.93 4.09 0.07
C LEU A 97 1.14 3.07 -0.77
N TYR A 98 0.42 3.55 -1.79
CA TYR A 98 -0.24 2.71 -2.78
C TYR A 98 0.57 2.66 -4.09
N PHE A 99 1.07 1.48 -4.45
CA PHE A 99 1.79 1.30 -5.72
C PHE A 99 0.81 1.00 -6.85
N SER A 100 0.47 2.00 -7.66
CA SER A 100 -0.39 1.85 -8.84
C SER A 100 0.43 1.34 -10.01
N VAL A 101 -0.06 0.33 -10.72
CA VAL A 101 0.51 -0.18 -11.97
C VAL A 101 -0.60 -0.15 -13.00
N THR A 102 -0.29 0.08 -14.27
CA THR A 102 -1.29 -0.03 -15.35
C THR A 102 -1.66 -1.50 -15.60
N LYS A 103 -2.88 -1.75 -16.11
CA LYS A 103 -3.38 -3.10 -16.43
C LYS A 103 -2.43 -3.85 -17.36
N ASP A 104 -1.91 -3.17 -18.38
CA ASP A 104 -0.99 -3.73 -19.37
C ASP A 104 0.38 -4.07 -18.77
N GLU A 105 0.93 -3.17 -17.93
CA GLU A 105 2.18 -3.44 -17.25
C GLU A 105 2.04 -4.57 -16.21
N GLN A 106 0.89 -4.70 -15.56
CA GLN A 106 0.61 -5.82 -14.68
C GLN A 106 0.63 -7.13 -15.46
N LYS A 107 -0.11 -7.21 -16.58
CA LYS A 107 -0.12 -8.36 -17.49
C LYS A 107 1.28 -8.72 -17.96
N ARG A 108 2.05 -7.74 -18.46
CA ARG A 108 3.45 -7.94 -18.88
C ARG A 108 4.33 -8.50 -17.76
N ARG A 109 4.13 -8.04 -16.52
CA ARG A 109 4.87 -8.53 -15.35
C ARG A 109 4.52 -9.97 -15.01
N PHE A 110 3.27 -10.38 -15.16
CA PHE A 110 2.84 -11.76 -14.92
C PHE A 110 3.42 -12.71 -15.95
N GLU A 111 3.31 -12.38 -17.24
CA GLU A 111 3.90 -13.18 -18.32
C GLU A 111 5.41 -13.37 -18.12
N ARG A 112 6.14 -12.29 -17.78
CA ARG A 112 7.57 -12.42 -17.48
C ARG A 112 7.85 -13.32 -16.28
N ARG A 113 7.04 -13.28 -15.21
CA ARG A 113 7.24 -14.14 -14.03
C ARG A 113 6.99 -15.61 -14.34
N LYS A 114 6.00 -15.91 -15.19
CA LYS A 114 5.68 -17.26 -15.64
C LYS A 114 6.88 -17.91 -16.32
N ASN A 115 7.62 -17.12 -17.10
CA ASN A 115 8.78 -17.58 -17.88
C ASN A 115 10.14 -17.40 -17.17
N ASP A 116 10.17 -16.87 -15.94
CA ASP A 116 11.40 -16.59 -15.17
C ASP A 116 11.49 -17.54 -13.96
N LYS A 117 12.31 -18.60 -14.06
CA LYS A 117 12.49 -19.63 -13.03
C LYS A 117 12.82 -19.04 -11.64
N LEU A 118 13.50 -17.89 -11.58
CA LEU A 118 13.88 -17.25 -10.31
C LEU A 118 12.72 -16.47 -9.66
N ARG A 119 11.60 -16.32 -10.36
CA ARG A 119 10.46 -15.49 -9.94
C ARG A 119 9.11 -16.18 -10.01
N GLN A 120 9.06 -17.43 -10.47
CA GLN A 120 7.82 -18.23 -10.54
C GLN A 120 7.11 -18.31 -9.19
N TRP A 121 7.86 -18.47 -8.09
CA TRP A 121 7.32 -18.49 -6.73
C TRP A 121 6.54 -17.23 -6.31
N LYS A 122 6.65 -16.13 -7.06
CA LYS A 122 5.93 -14.86 -6.81
C LYS A 122 4.56 -14.79 -7.51
N LEU A 123 4.11 -15.88 -8.12
CA LEU A 123 2.79 -16.00 -8.70
C LEU A 123 1.92 -16.80 -7.72
N SER A 124 0.88 -16.14 -7.19
CA SER A 124 -0.19 -16.83 -6.49
C SER A 124 -1.42 -16.95 -7.40
N GLU A 125 -2.32 -17.89 -7.10
CA GLU A 125 -3.60 -18.02 -7.79
C GLU A 125 -4.42 -16.72 -7.71
N VAL A 126 -4.39 -16.08 -6.53
CA VAL A 126 -4.98 -14.76 -6.26
C VAL A 126 -4.43 -13.69 -7.23
N ASP A 127 -3.12 -13.71 -7.50
CA ASP A 127 -2.51 -12.75 -8.42
C ASP A 127 -2.96 -12.96 -9.88
N LEU A 128 -3.20 -14.21 -10.30
CA LEU A 128 -3.70 -14.51 -11.65
C LEU A 128 -5.14 -14.03 -11.82
N GLN A 129 -6.00 -14.35 -10.85
CA GLN A 129 -7.40 -13.93 -10.86
C GLN A 129 -7.58 -12.41 -10.72
N ALA A 130 -6.61 -11.71 -10.11
CA ALA A 130 -6.65 -10.25 -9.97
C ALA A 130 -6.63 -9.50 -11.32
N GLN A 131 -6.09 -10.10 -12.38
CA GLN A 131 -6.09 -9.49 -13.70
C GLN A 131 -7.51 -9.47 -14.31
N ASP A 132 -8.28 -10.55 -14.08
CA ASP A 132 -9.65 -10.70 -14.56
C ASP A 132 -10.61 -9.83 -13.73
N ARG A 133 -10.37 -9.73 -12.42
CA ARG A 133 -11.11 -8.89 -11.47
C ARG A 133 -10.60 -7.44 -11.39
N TRP A 134 -10.00 -6.93 -12.46
CA TRP A 134 -9.40 -5.59 -12.48
C TRP A 134 -10.39 -4.49 -12.08
N ASP A 135 -11.62 -4.58 -12.57
CA ASP A 135 -12.65 -3.56 -12.33
C ASP A 135 -13.11 -3.60 -10.87
N ASP A 136 -13.26 -4.79 -10.27
CA ASP A 136 -13.54 -4.97 -8.82
C ASP A 136 -12.46 -4.34 -7.95
N PHE A 137 -11.18 -4.59 -8.29
CA PHE A 137 -10.04 -4.00 -7.58
C PHE A 137 -9.98 -2.47 -7.73
N THR A 138 -10.38 -1.96 -8.89
CA THR A 138 -10.40 -0.52 -9.16
C THR A 138 -11.51 0.16 -8.35
N GLU A 139 -12.68 -0.46 -8.25
CA GLU A 139 -13.78 0.00 -7.38
C GLU A 139 -13.37 -0.03 -5.89
N MET A 140 -12.76 -1.12 -5.42
CA MET A 140 -12.30 -1.20 -4.02
C MET A 140 -11.22 -0.16 -3.71
N LYS A 141 -10.29 0.08 -4.64
CA LYS A 141 -9.30 1.16 -4.53
C LYS A 141 -10.00 2.51 -4.40
N TYR A 142 -10.99 2.81 -5.23
CA TYR A 142 -11.76 4.06 -5.15
C TYR A 142 -12.40 4.23 -3.78
N ARG A 143 -13.14 3.21 -3.30
CA ARG A 143 -13.80 3.24 -1.98
C ARG A 143 -12.81 3.41 -0.83
N MET A 144 -11.71 2.66 -0.86
CA MET A 144 -10.64 2.74 0.13
C MET A 144 -10.06 4.14 0.19
N LEU A 145 -9.62 4.70 -0.94
CA LEU A 145 -9.02 6.04 -1.00
C LEU A 145 -10.01 7.11 -0.53
N LYS A 146 -11.27 7.02 -0.99
CA LYS A 146 -12.32 8.01 -0.68
C LYS A 146 -12.62 8.08 0.81
N ARG A 147 -12.69 6.93 1.48
CA ARG A 147 -13.04 6.87 2.91
C ARG A 147 -11.83 7.07 3.81
N THR A 148 -10.63 6.61 3.42
CA THR A 148 -9.49 6.47 4.36
C THR A 148 -8.31 7.41 4.08
N SER A 149 -8.36 8.26 3.04
CA SER A 149 -7.33 9.28 2.82
C SER A 149 -7.66 10.55 3.60
N THR A 150 -7.25 10.62 4.87
CA THR A 150 -7.48 11.79 5.74
C THR A 150 -6.34 12.80 5.64
N VAL A 151 -6.52 13.97 6.28
CA VAL A 151 -5.47 15.00 6.38
C VAL A 151 -4.33 14.51 7.29
N GLU A 152 -4.64 13.86 8.42
CA GLU A 152 -3.62 13.36 9.33
C GLU A 152 -2.87 12.14 8.76
N CYS A 153 -3.56 11.29 8.01
CA CYS A 153 -3.04 10.04 7.44
C CYS A 153 -3.36 9.94 5.95
N PRO A 154 -2.73 10.77 5.08
CA PRO A 154 -3.06 10.79 3.67
C PRO A 154 -2.53 9.53 2.96
N TRP A 155 -3.25 9.09 1.93
CA TRP A 155 -2.70 8.12 0.99
C TRP A 155 -1.75 8.81 0.01
N THR A 156 -0.60 8.20 -0.25
CA THR A 156 0.31 8.61 -1.32
C THR A 156 0.36 7.54 -2.40
N ILE A 157 0.06 7.93 -3.64
CA ILE A 157 0.06 7.02 -4.78
C ILE A 157 1.41 7.10 -5.50
N ILE A 158 2.02 5.95 -5.74
CA ILE A 158 3.26 5.78 -6.49
C ILE A 158 2.96 5.07 -7.80
N ARG A 159 3.01 5.79 -8.93
CA ARG A 159 2.97 5.20 -10.28
C ARG A 159 4.20 4.32 -10.47
N SER A 160 3.96 3.03 -10.67
CA SER A 160 4.97 2.00 -10.46
C SER A 160 5.39 1.25 -11.72
N ASP A 161 4.97 1.71 -12.90
CA ASP A 161 5.29 1.08 -14.18
C ASP A 161 6.81 1.02 -14.42
N ASN A 162 7.49 2.14 -14.21
CA ASN A 162 8.94 2.16 -14.07
C ASN A 162 9.35 1.87 -12.62
N LYS A 163 9.82 0.64 -12.36
CA LYS A 163 10.23 0.20 -11.02
C LYS A 163 11.35 1.04 -10.41
N HIS A 164 12.29 1.54 -11.20
CA HIS A 164 13.41 2.32 -10.69
C HIS A 164 12.93 3.70 -10.22
N LYS A 165 12.14 4.40 -11.04
CA LYS A 165 11.52 5.68 -10.65
C LYS A 165 10.62 5.52 -9.43
N ALA A 166 9.82 4.45 -9.37
CA ALA A 166 8.93 4.19 -8.25
C ALA A 166 9.67 3.97 -6.92
N ARG A 167 10.80 3.24 -6.95
CA ARG A 167 11.62 3.01 -5.74
C ARG A 167 12.24 4.29 -5.23
N LEU A 168 12.88 5.05 -6.13
CA LEU A 168 13.53 6.31 -5.80
C LEU A 168 12.53 7.31 -5.21
N ASN A 169 11.39 7.48 -5.87
CA ASN A 169 10.38 8.42 -5.40
C ASN A 169 9.68 7.96 -4.11
N ALA A 170 9.48 6.66 -3.89
CA ALA A 170 8.99 6.17 -2.61
C ALA A 170 9.97 6.48 -1.45
N MET A 171 11.29 6.36 -1.69
CA MET A 171 12.31 6.78 -0.70
C MET A 171 12.22 8.27 -0.43
N LYS A 172 12.09 9.10 -1.48
CA LYS A 172 11.90 10.54 -1.32
C LYS A 172 10.66 10.88 -0.49
N VAL A 173 9.54 10.20 -0.73
CA VAL A 173 8.33 10.39 0.09
C VAL A 173 8.61 10.08 1.56
N ILE A 174 9.23 8.93 1.86
CA ILE A 174 9.56 8.55 3.24
C ILE A 174 10.45 9.60 3.91
N LEU A 175 11.50 10.04 3.22
CA LEU A 175 12.45 11.02 3.75
C LEU A 175 11.78 12.39 3.99
N ASN A 176 10.89 12.84 3.12
CA ASN A 176 10.23 14.15 3.29
C ASN A 176 9.17 14.18 4.40
N VAL A 177 8.71 13.02 4.90
CA VAL A 177 7.75 12.97 6.02
C VAL A 177 8.45 13.14 7.37
N VAL A 178 9.72 12.74 7.46
CA VAL A 178 10.47 12.76 8.72
C VAL A 178 11.33 14.01 8.78
N ASN A 179 11.25 14.76 9.87
CA ASN A 179 12.18 15.86 10.12
C ASN A 179 13.47 15.30 10.73
N TYR A 180 14.59 15.34 9.99
CA TYR A 180 15.89 14.85 10.45
C TYR A 180 16.99 15.90 10.19
N GLU A 181 17.97 15.99 11.09
CA GLU A 181 18.93 17.11 11.13
C GLU A 181 19.97 17.12 9.99
N ARG A 182 20.38 15.95 9.50
CA ARG A 182 21.51 15.80 8.55
C ARG A 182 21.06 15.67 7.10
N LEU A 183 20.25 16.62 6.63
CA LEU A 183 19.81 16.64 5.23
C LEU A 183 20.89 17.25 4.32
N ASP A 184 21.32 16.50 3.29
CA ASP A 184 22.26 17.00 2.29
C ASP A 184 21.54 17.81 1.21
N ASN A 185 21.61 19.13 1.30
CA ASN A 185 20.96 20.07 0.38
C ASN A 185 21.44 19.96 -1.08
N LYS A 186 22.53 19.21 -1.36
CA LYS A 186 22.96 18.93 -2.73
C LYS A 186 22.10 17.86 -3.41
N LEU A 187 21.38 17.05 -2.63
CA LEU A 187 20.52 16.00 -3.15
C LEU A 187 19.11 16.54 -3.43
N ASN A 188 18.54 16.12 -4.57
CA ASN A 188 17.16 16.45 -4.90
C ASN A 188 16.19 15.48 -4.22
N PHE A 189 15.58 15.92 -3.11
CA PHE A 189 14.55 15.17 -2.40
C PHE A 189 13.13 15.40 -2.94
N VAL A 190 12.92 16.30 -3.90
CA VAL A 190 11.60 16.57 -4.48
C VAL A 190 11.08 15.34 -5.23
N PRO A 191 9.92 14.77 -4.86
CA PRO A 191 9.32 13.68 -5.61
C PRO A 191 8.90 14.14 -7.02
N ASP A 192 9.10 13.27 -8.01
CA ASP A 192 8.61 13.50 -9.38
C ASP A 192 7.08 13.46 -9.38
N ALA A 193 6.44 14.60 -9.68
CA ALA A 193 4.98 14.75 -9.68
C ALA A 193 4.25 13.86 -10.71
N LYS A 194 4.96 13.32 -11.71
CA LYS A 194 4.40 12.31 -12.63
C LYS A 194 4.38 10.91 -12.02
N VAL A 195 5.18 10.69 -10.98
CA VAL A 195 5.35 9.40 -10.30
C VAL A 195 4.61 9.39 -8.97
N VAL A 196 4.61 10.49 -8.23
CA VAL A 196 4.00 10.62 -6.91
C VAL A 196 2.84 11.60 -7.00
N ILE A 197 1.65 11.13 -6.62
CA ILE A 197 0.45 11.96 -6.50
C ILE A 197 -0.23 11.68 -5.18
N SER A 198 -0.98 12.66 -4.66
CA SER A 198 -1.80 12.46 -3.47
C SER A 198 -2.98 11.54 -3.75
N GLY A 199 -3.51 10.90 -2.71
CA GLY A 199 -4.74 10.12 -2.77
C GLY A 199 -5.92 10.96 -3.26
N ALA A 200 -6.01 12.22 -2.83
CA ALA A 200 -7.02 13.17 -3.30
C ALA A 200 -6.94 13.41 -4.81
N ARG A 201 -5.73 13.66 -5.35
CA ARG A 201 -5.55 13.84 -6.79
C ARG A 201 -5.90 12.57 -7.57
N GLU A 202 -5.58 11.40 -7.02
CA GLU A 202 -5.98 10.14 -7.65
C GLU A 202 -7.50 9.95 -7.68
N LEU A 203 -8.20 10.31 -6.60
CA LEU A 203 -9.66 10.27 -6.56
C LEU A 203 -10.29 11.16 -7.63
N GLU A 204 -9.82 12.40 -7.77
CA GLU A 204 -10.28 13.32 -8.82
C GLU A 204 -10.10 12.72 -10.22
N LEU A 205 -8.96 12.08 -10.48
CA LEU A 205 -8.68 11.43 -11.76
C LEU A 205 -9.63 10.25 -12.01
N MET A 206 -9.85 9.41 -10.99
CA MET A 206 -10.77 8.28 -11.07
C MET A 206 -12.22 8.73 -11.31
N GLU A 207 -12.68 9.77 -10.62
CA GLU A 207 -14.03 10.34 -10.81
C GLU A 207 -14.18 10.95 -12.22
N SER A 208 -13.18 11.70 -12.67
CA SER A 208 -13.15 12.25 -14.03
C SER A 208 -13.16 11.17 -15.11
N GLN A 209 -12.56 10.01 -14.86
CA GLN A 209 -12.61 8.85 -15.76
C GLN A 209 -13.98 8.19 -15.76
N ARG A 210 -14.57 8.00 -14.57
CA ARG A 210 -15.92 7.44 -14.42
C ARG A 210 -16.98 8.29 -15.12
N LEU A 211 -16.92 9.60 -14.98
CA LEU A 211 -17.84 10.52 -15.67
C LEU A 211 -17.72 10.45 -17.20
N ARG A 212 -16.49 10.26 -17.74
CA ARG A 212 -16.25 10.19 -19.18
C ARG A 212 -16.62 8.86 -19.82
N SER A 213 -16.40 7.75 -19.12
CA SER A 213 -16.50 6.40 -19.69
C SER A 213 -17.58 5.52 -19.07
N GLY A 214 -18.31 6.02 -18.07
CA GLY A 214 -19.30 5.28 -17.30
C GLY A 214 -18.71 4.26 -16.31
N LYS A 215 -17.40 4.03 -16.33
CA LYS A 215 -16.69 3.06 -15.48
C LYS A 215 -15.31 3.55 -15.07
N PHE A 216 -14.70 2.93 -14.06
CA PHE A 216 -13.31 3.23 -13.73
C PHE A 216 -12.35 2.52 -14.70
N THR A 217 -11.29 3.21 -15.13
CA THR A 217 -10.19 2.64 -15.92
C THR A 217 -8.92 2.71 -15.09
N GLY A 218 -8.63 1.64 -14.36
CA GLY A 218 -7.48 1.58 -13.43
C GLY A 218 -6.10 1.76 -14.08
#